data_AF-D0GN41-F1
#
_entry.id   AF-D0GN41-F1
#
_cell.length_a   1.000
_cell.length_b   1.000
_cell.length_c   1.000
_cell.angle_alpha   90.00
_cell.angle_beta   90.00
_cell.angle_gamma   90.00
#
_symmetry.space_group_name_H-M   'P 1'
#
loop_
_entity.id
_entity.type
_entity.pdbx_description
1 polymer ?
#
loop_
_entity_poly.entity_id
_entity_poly.type
_entity_poly.pdbx_seq_one_letter_code
_entity_poly.pdbx_strand_id
1 'polypeptide(L)'
;MSIADDVRKKLNSKDKEIPEYFSDDSETQRKITFNVDDLIIKNSNTISLTSNIIGIIYIMLGILFCITVIGAIAGIPLINVALKIFDSAKHLKKGISQKNGEKIKTYFDILAKALKLLIIVTVLEIILIILYFRAFR
;
A
#
# COMPACT_ATOMS: atom_id res chain seq x y z
N MET A 1 -10.54 31.29 -55.60
CA MET A 1 -10.49 30.60 -54.28
C MET A 1 -10.46 31.68 -53.22
N SER A 2 -11.48 31.76 -52.36
CA SER A 2 -11.64 32.90 -51.44
C SER A 2 -10.64 32.79 -50.29
N ILE A 3 -10.14 33.92 -49.79
CA ILE A 3 -9.30 33.98 -48.58
C ILE A 3 -10.01 33.32 -47.39
N ALA A 4 -11.35 33.39 -47.37
CA ALA A 4 -12.17 32.70 -46.38
C ALA A 4 -12.03 31.17 -46.44
N ASP A 5 -11.82 30.59 -47.63
CA ASP A 5 -11.70 29.14 -47.81
C ASP A 5 -10.32 28.62 -47.37
N ASP A 6 -9.26 29.40 -47.58
CA ASP A 6 -7.89 29.05 -47.17
C ASP A 6 -7.71 29.16 -45.64
N VAL A 7 -8.33 30.18 -45.03
CA VAL A 7 -8.38 30.34 -43.58
C VAL A 7 -9.15 29.19 -42.92
N ARG A 8 -10.29 28.78 -43.50
CA ARG A 8 -11.09 27.67 -42.99
C ARG A 8 -10.34 26.33 -43.07
N LYS A 9 -9.55 26.11 -44.12
CA LYS A 9 -8.72 24.91 -44.28
C LYS A 9 -7.56 24.86 -43.28
N LYS A 10 -6.91 26.00 -42.99
CA LYS A 10 -5.84 26.09 -41.97
C LYS A 10 -6.33 25.97 -40.53
N LEU A 11 -7.57 26.37 -40.25
CA LEU A 11 -8.21 26.15 -38.95
C LEU A 11 -8.60 24.67 -38.74
N ASN A 12 -9.05 23.99 -39.80
CA ASN A 12 -9.47 22.59 -39.74
C ASN A 12 -8.32 21.58 -39.88
N SER A 13 -7.11 22.02 -40.25
CA SER A 13 -5.90 21.19 -40.28
C SER A 13 -5.03 21.35 -39.03
N LYS A 14 -5.53 22.07 -38.02
CA LYS A 14 -4.85 22.32 -36.75
C LYS A 14 -5.56 21.66 -35.57
N ASP A 15 -6.32 20.59 -35.85
CA ASP A 15 -6.45 19.49 -34.91
C ASP A 15 -5.05 18.91 -34.74
N LYS A 16 -4.37 19.45 -33.73
CA LYS A 16 -3.18 18.86 -33.16
C LYS A 16 -3.53 17.40 -32.91
N GLU A 17 -2.78 16.50 -33.51
CA GLU A 17 -2.54 15.18 -32.95
C GLU A 17 -2.08 15.41 -31.50
N ILE A 18 -3.04 15.35 -30.58
CA ILE A 18 -2.75 15.21 -29.17
C ILE A 18 -2.25 13.77 -29.07
N PRO A 19 -1.01 13.53 -28.60
CA PRO A 19 -0.54 12.17 -28.42
C PRO A 19 -1.58 11.42 -27.59
N GLU A 20 -1.83 10.16 -27.97
CA GLU A 20 -2.76 9.18 -27.37
C GLU A 20 -2.36 8.79 -25.92
N TYR A 21 -2.04 9.80 -25.11
CA TYR A 21 -1.61 9.71 -23.72
C TYR A 21 -2.28 10.75 -22.82
N PHE A 22 -3.16 11.59 -23.38
CA PHE A 22 -4.00 12.51 -22.62
C PHE A 22 -5.45 12.44 -23.11
N SER A 23 -6.05 11.26 -22.95
CA SER A 23 -7.50 11.15 -22.91
C SER A 23 -7.96 11.52 -21.51
N ASP A 24 -8.70 12.62 -21.45
CA ASP A 24 -9.51 13.10 -20.35
C ASP A 24 -10.46 11.98 -19.89
N ASP A 25 -10.06 11.21 -18.88
CA ASP A 25 -10.98 10.36 -18.12
C ASP A 25 -11.77 11.30 -17.20
N SER A 26 -12.82 11.92 -17.75
CA SER A 26 -13.92 12.44 -16.95
C SER A 26 -14.22 11.41 -15.85
N GLU A 27 -14.13 11.81 -14.57
CA GLU A 27 -14.27 10.97 -13.37
C GLU A 27 -15.63 10.26 -13.34
N THR A 28 -15.76 9.23 -14.16
CA THR A 28 -16.81 8.24 -14.03
C THR A 28 -16.34 7.38 -12.86
N GLN A 29 -16.92 7.58 -11.68
CA GLN A 29 -16.57 6.78 -10.50
C GLN A 29 -16.69 5.29 -10.84
N ARG A 30 -15.56 4.63 -11.10
CA ARG A 30 -15.53 3.20 -11.46
C ARG A 30 -15.95 2.40 -10.22
N LYS A 31 -17.22 2.00 -10.17
CA LYS A 31 -17.78 1.22 -9.07
C LYS A 31 -17.55 -0.28 -9.32
N ILE A 32 -16.67 -0.88 -8.54
CA ILE A 32 -16.46 -2.33 -8.51
C ILE A 32 -17.34 -2.93 -7.41
N THR A 33 -18.10 -3.97 -7.73
CA THR A 33 -18.90 -4.72 -6.73
C THR A 33 -18.25 -6.08 -6.49
N PHE A 34 -18.21 -6.52 -5.24
CA PHE A 34 -17.61 -7.79 -4.84
C PHE A 34 -18.60 -8.60 -4.00
N ASN A 35 -18.77 -9.88 -4.33
CA ASN A 35 -19.60 -10.77 -3.53
C ASN A 35 -18.81 -11.25 -2.31
N VAL A 36 -19.47 -11.29 -1.16
CA VAL A 36 -18.86 -11.74 0.11
C VAL A 36 -19.49 -13.08 0.47
N ASP A 37 -19.04 -14.11 -0.23
CA ASP A 37 -19.40 -15.51 -0.04
C ASP A 37 -18.54 -16.18 1.04
N ASP A 38 -18.93 -17.40 1.45
CA ASP A 38 -18.36 -18.10 2.60
C ASP A 38 -16.84 -18.29 2.51
N LEU A 39 -16.32 -18.48 1.30
CA LEU A 39 -14.89 -18.59 1.05
C LEU A 39 -14.14 -17.31 1.43
N ILE A 40 -14.68 -16.15 1.04
CA ILE A 40 -14.11 -14.84 1.36
C ILE A 40 -14.18 -14.58 2.86
N ILE A 41 -15.29 -14.93 3.50
CA ILE A 41 -15.46 -14.79 4.95
C ILE A 41 -14.43 -15.65 5.68
N LYS A 42 -14.27 -16.91 5.28
CA LYS A 42 -13.29 -17.83 5.86
C LYS A 42 -11.86 -17.30 5.69
N ASN A 43 -11.48 -16.95 4.45
CA ASN A 43 -10.11 -16.51 4.15
C ASN A 43 -9.78 -15.17 4.81
N SER A 44 -10.72 -14.22 4.85
CA SER A 44 -10.49 -12.94 5.52
C SER A 44 -10.35 -13.07 7.04
N ASN A 45 -11.09 -13.99 7.66
CA ASN A 45 -10.89 -14.34 9.08
C ASN A 45 -9.51 -14.95 9.31
N THR A 46 -9.07 -15.87 8.44
CA THR A 46 -7.72 -16.43 8.51
C THR A 46 -6.65 -15.34 8.33
N ILE A 47 -6.79 -14.47 7.33
CA ILE A 47 -5.85 -13.36 7.08
C ILE A 47 -5.80 -12.40 8.28
N SER A 48 -6.96 -12.07 8.87
CA SER A 48 -7.02 -11.21 10.06
C SER A 48 -6.31 -11.85 11.25
N LEU A 49 -6.52 -13.16 11.48
CA LEU A 49 -5.83 -13.91 12.53
C LEU A 49 -4.31 -13.93 12.30
N THR A 50 -3.88 -14.31 11.10
CA THR A 50 -2.45 -14.38 10.73
C THR A 50 -1.78 -13.01 10.85
N SER A 51 -2.44 -11.95 10.39
CA SER A 51 -1.92 -10.59 10.50
C SER A 51 -1.77 -10.15 11.96
N ASN A 52 -2.69 -10.54 12.85
CA ASN A 52 -2.56 -10.27 14.28
C ASN A 52 -1.35 -11.00 14.89
N ILE A 53 -1.16 -12.28 14.55
CA ILE A 53 -0.02 -13.07 15.04
C ILE A 53 1.30 -12.46 14.54
N ILE A 54 1.39 -12.12 13.25
CA ILE A 54 2.56 -11.46 12.65
C ILE A 54 2.84 -10.12 13.35
N GLY A 55 1.81 -9.32 13.62
CA GLY A 55 1.94 -8.07 14.36
C GLY A 55 2.56 -8.28 15.74
N ILE A 56 2.10 -9.28 16.50
CA ILE A 56 2.65 -9.59 17.83
C ILE A 56 4.12 -10.03 17.72
N ILE A 57 4.46 -10.90 16.75
CA ILE A 57 5.84 -11.36 16.52
C ILE A 57 6.77 -10.18 16.23
N TYR A 58 6.38 -9.27 15.33
CA TYR A 58 7.21 -8.13 14.98
C TYR A 58 7.34 -7.10 16.11
N ILE A 59 6.31 -6.92 16.95
CA ILE A 59 6.45 -6.11 18.17
C ILE A 59 7.51 -6.71 19.08
N MET A 60 7.47 -8.03 19.32
CA MET A 60 8.45 -8.72 20.18
C MET A 60 9.87 -8.63 19.61
N LEU A 61 10.04 -8.86 18.31
CA LEU A 61 11.34 -8.71 17.64
C LEU A 61 11.86 -7.28 17.70
N GLY A 62 10.99 -6.29 17.47
CA GLY A 62 11.36 -4.88 17.55
C GLY A 62 11.79 -4.47 18.95
N ILE A 63 11.10 -4.94 20.00
CA ILE A 63 11.51 -4.72 21.40
C ILE A 63 12.88 -5.35 21.66
N LEU A 64 13.13 -6.55 21.15
CA LEU A 64 14.43 -7.23 21.29
C LEU A 64 15.56 -6.42 20.63
N PHE A 65 15.32 -5.86 19.44
CA PHE A 65 16.29 -4.97 18.77
C PHE A 65 16.55 -3.68 19.56
N CYS A 66 15.52 -3.13 20.22
CA CYS A 66 15.64 -1.90 21.02
C CYS A 66 16.49 -2.05 22.29
N ILE A 67 16.96 -3.25 22.67
CA ILE A 67 17.87 -3.43 23.82
C ILE A 67 19.18 -2.66 23.62
N THR A 68 19.62 -2.47 22.37
CA THR A 68 20.82 -1.69 22.05
C THR A 68 20.44 -0.38 21.39
N VAL A 69 21.23 0.68 21.62
CA VAL A 69 21.01 2.00 20.99
C VAL A 69 21.04 1.90 19.46
N ILE A 70 21.96 1.10 18.92
CA ILE A 70 22.08 0.87 17.48
C ILE A 70 20.89 0.07 16.96
N GLY A 71 20.48 -0.98 17.67
CA GLY A 71 19.35 -1.82 17.27
C GLY A 71 18.01 -1.08 17.34
N ALA A 72 17.85 -0.08 18.22
CA ALA A 72 16.64 0.75 18.29
C ALA A 72 16.35 1.50 16.97
N ILE A 73 17.38 1.81 16.16
CA ILE A 73 17.25 2.44 14.85
C ILE A 73 16.41 1.58 13.90
N ALA A 74 16.52 0.24 13.98
CA ALA A 74 15.71 -0.70 13.22
C ALA A 74 14.46 -1.17 13.99
N GLY A 75 14.59 -1.37 15.31
CA GLY A 75 13.53 -1.89 16.16
C GLY A 75 12.30 -0.99 16.24
N ILE A 76 12.47 0.33 16.38
CA ILE A 76 11.32 1.26 16.48
C ILE A 76 10.51 1.28 15.17
N PRO A 77 11.11 1.42 13.98
CA PRO A 77 10.40 1.26 12.71
C PRO A 77 9.68 -0.09 12.57
N LEU A 78 10.30 -1.19 13.00
CA LEU A 78 9.70 -2.53 12.93
C LEU A 78 8.43 -2.62 13.80
N ILE A 79 8.46 -2.06 15.02
CA ILE A 79 7.26 -1.98 15.88
C ILE A 79 6.16 -1.17 15.18
N ASN A 80 6.49 -0.07 14.52
CA ASN A 80 5.49 0.74 13.82
C ASN A 80 4.84 -0.03 12.65
N VAL A 81 5.62 -0.80 11.89
CA VAL A 81 5.08 -1.72 10.87
C VAL A 81 4.10 -2.69 11.49
N ALA A 82 4.50 -3.32 12.59
CA ALA A 82 3.72 -4.34 13.28
C ALA A 82 2.36 -3.80 13.76
N LEU A 83 2.35 -2.60 14.34
CA LEU A 83 1.14 -1.91 14.76
C LEU A 83 0.19 -1.64 13.59
N LYS A 84 0.71 -1.24 12.43
CA LYS A 84 -0.12 -1.03 11.22
C LYS A 84 -0.69 -2.32 10.66
N ILE A 85 0.08 -3.41 10.64
CA ILE A 85 -0.41 -4.73 10.22
C ILE A 85 -1.55 -5.17 11.15
N PHE A 86 -1.35 -5.05 12.47
CA PHE A 86 -2.36 -5.36 13.47
C PHE A 86 -3.62 -4.50 13.32
N ASP A 87 -3.48 -3.20 13.09
CA ASP A 87 -4.62 -2.31 12.92
C ASP A 87 -5.40 -2.61 11.63
N SER A 88 -4.70 -2.86 10.52
CA SER A 88 -5.32 -3.27 9.26
C SER A 88 -6.20 -4.53 9.45
N ALA A 89 -5.74 -5.51 10.22
CA ALA A 89 -6.46 -6.75 10.48
C ALA A 89 -7.81 -6.51 11.17
N LYS A 90 -7.91 -5.48 12.03
CA LYS A 90 -9.16 -5.06 12.67
C LYS A 90 -10.12 -4.46 11.64
N HIS A 91 -9.61 -3.67 10.70
CA HIS A 91 -10.41 -3.09 9.62
C HIS A 91 -10.98 -4.17 8.68
N LEU A 92 -10.17 -5.18 8.31
CA LEU A 92 -10.64 -6.31 7.50
C LEU A 92 -11.77 -7.07 8.19
N LYS A 93 -11.58 -7.45 9.47
CA LYS A 93 -12.58 -8.19 10.24
C LYS A 93 -13.90 -7.42 10.35
N LYS A 94 -13.83 -6.11 10.64
CA LYS A 94 -15.01 -5.24 10.70
C LYS A 94 -15.66 -5.05 9.32
N GLY A 95 -14.87 -4.91 8.26
CA GLY A 95 -15.36 -4.71 6.90
C GLY A 95 -16.15 -5.91 6.38
N ILE A 96 -15.66 -7.12 6.61
CA ILE A 96 -16.34 -8.35 6.21
C ILE A 96 -17.59 -8.58 7.07
N SER A 97 -17.48 -8.46 8.40
CA SER A 97 -18.60 -8.69 9.32
C SER A 97 -19.75 -7.70 9.12
N GLN A 98 -19.46 -6.46 8.70
CA GLN A 98 -20.46 -5.41 8.51
C GLN A 98 -20.80 -5.17 7.03
N LYS A 99 -20.24 -5.97 6.11
CA LYS A 99 -20.35 -5.76 4.65
C LYS A 99 -20.03 -4.32 4.24
N ASN A 100 -19.03 -3.72 4.89
CA ASN A 100 -18.64 -2.33 4.70
C ASN A 100 -17.38 -2.24 3.81
N GLY A 101 -17.58 -1.86 2.55
CA GLY A 101 -16.51 -1.72 1.56
C GLY A 101 -15.49 -0.62 1.89
N GLU A 102 -15.88 0.42 2.61
CA GLU A 102 -14.95 1.49 3.04
C GLU A 102 -13.91 0.93 4.00
N LYS A 103 -14.31 0.08 4.95
CA LYS A 103 -13.37 -0.57 5.89
C LYS A 103 -12.44 -1.55 5.19
N ILE A 104 -12.91 -2.21 4.14
CA ILE A 104 -12.08 -3.08 3.30
C ILE A 104 -11.05 -2.22 2.52
N LYS A 105 -11.46 -1.06 1.99
CA LYS A 105 -10.54 -0.10 1.37
C LYS A 105 -9.49 0.40 2.37
N THR A 106 -9.90 0.77 3.58
CA THR A 106 -8.98 1.19 4.66
C THR A 106 -8.00 0.07 5.02
N TYR A 107 -8.44 -1.19 5.07
CA TYR A 107 -7.56 -2.33 5.30
C TYR A 107 -6.41 -2.37 4.27
N PHE A 108 -6.74 -2.31 2.98
CA PHE A 108 -5.73 -2.36 1.92
C PHE A 108 -4.79 -1.14 1.94
N ASP A 109 -5.30 0.06 2.22
CA ASP A 109 -4.48 1.28 2.33
C ASP A 109 -3.48 1.20 3.50
N ILE A 110 -3.93 0.82 4.70
CA ILE A 110 -3.06 0.69 5.87
C ILE A 110 -2.05 -0.44 5.65
N LEU A 111 -2.49 -1.59 5.13
CA LEU A 111 -1.61 -2.73 4.87
C LEU A 111 -0.54 -2.40 3.83
N ALA A 112 -0.89 -1.73 2.73
CA ALA A 112 0.07 -1.32 1.71
C ALA A 112 1.13 -0.36 2.29
N LYS A 113 0.72 0.60 3.11
CA LYS A 113 1.64 1.50 3.83
C LYS A 113 2.55 0.73 4.81
N ALA A 114 2.01 -0.28 5.50
CA ALA A 114 2.77 -1.13 6.40
C ALA A 114 3.83 -1.96 5.66
N LEU A 115 3.44 -2.60 4.55
CA LEU A 115 4.35 -3.41 3.73
C LEU A 115 5.44 -2.56 3.07
N LYS A 116 5.11 -1.36 2.58
CA LYS A 116 6.10 -0.42 2.07
C LYS A 116 7.13 -0.05 3.14
N LEU A 117 6.67 0.21 4.37
CA LEU A 117 7.56 0.49 5.48
C LEU A 117 8.39 -0.75 5.87
N LEU A 118 7.80 -1.95 5.87
CA LEU A 118 8.50 -3.20 6.16
C LEU A 118 9.69 -3.40 5.23
N ILE A 119 9.52 -3.21 3.92
CA ILE A 119 10.61 -3.34 2.94
C ILE A 119 11.76 -2.39 3.28
N ILE A 120 11.46 -1.13 3.62
CA ILE A 120 12.48 -0.13 3.99
C ILE A 120 13.24 -0.58 5.25
N VAL A 121 12.52 -1.07 6.26
CA VAL A 121 13.12 -1.55 7.52
C VAL A 121 13.99 -2.78 7.28
N THR A 122 13.54 -3.75 6.47
CA THR A 122 14.32 -4.95 6.14
C THR A 122 15.63 -4.60 5.42
N VAL A 123 15.60 -3.64 4.48
CA VAL A 123 16.83 -3.17 3.81
C VAL A 123 17.79 -2.53 4.81
N LEU A 124 17.26 -1.72 5.75
CA LEU A 124 18.07 -1.10 6.79
C LEU A 124 18.72 -2.13 7.72
N GLU A 125 17.97 -3.16 8.14
CA GLU A 125 18.48 -4.26 8.97
C GLU A 125 19.64 -5.01 8.28
N ILE A 126 19.50 -5.31 6.98
CA ILE A 126 20.54 -5.99 6.21
C ILE A 126 21.84 -5.16 6.19
N ILE A 127 21.73 -3.84 5.97
CA ILE A 127 22.89 -2.94 5.96
C ILE A 127 23.58 -2.93 7.34
N LEU A 128 22.81 -2.84 8.42
CA LEU A 128 23.34 -2.85 9.78
C LEU A 128 24.06 -4.17 10.11
N ILE A 129 23.52 -5.32 9.70
CA ILE A 129 24.16 -6.63 9.89
C ILE A 129 25.50 -6.70 9.15
N ILE A 130 25.56 -6.22 7.91
CA ILE A 130 26.81 -6.20 7.12
C ILE A 130 27.86 -5.29 7.78
N LEU A 131 27.47 -4.10 8.23
CA LEU A 131 28.37 -3.17 8.91
C LEU A 131 28.89 -3.74 10.23
N TYR A 132 28.02 -4.37 11.02
CA TYR A 132 28.41 -5.03 12.27
C TYR A 132 29.44 -6.13 12.02
N PHE A 133 29.20 -7.00 11.05
CA PHE A 133 30.14 -8.07 10.68
C PHE A 133 31.48 -7.50 10.18
N ARG A 134 31.46 -6.40 9.42
CA ARG A 134 32.67 -5.72 8.92
C ARG A 134 33.49 -5.07 10.04
N ALA A 135 32.84 -4.50 11.05
CA ALA A 135 33.51 -3.77 12.14
C ALA A 135 34.13 -4.68 13.21
N PHE A 136 33.56 -5.87 13.42
CA PHE A 136 34.02 -6.85 14.41
C PHE A 136 34.84 -8.01 13.82
N ARG A 137 35.15 -7.96 12.52
CA ARG A 137 36.10 -8.86 11.84
C ARG A 137 37.45 -8.18 11.69
#